data_AF-A0A7X5IGE5-F1
#
_entry.id   AF-A0A7X5IGE5-F1
#
_cell.length_a   1.000
_cell.length_b   1.000
_cell.length_c   1.000
_cell.angle_alpha   90.00
_cell.angle_beta   90.00
_cell.angle_gamma   90.00
#
_symmetry.space_group_name_H-M   'P 1'
#
loop_
_entity.id
_entity.type
_entity.pdbx_description
1 polymer ?
#
loop_
_entity_poly.entity_id
_entity_poly.type
_entity_poly.pdbx_seq_one_letter_code
_entity_poly.pdbx_strand_id
1 'polypeptide(L)'
;FVVKSHAQRGYFSPYIPGWDCHGQPIEHMVEVTIGPERMAEISQPELRQLCREWAEKYVDIQREGFKRLGVNADWEHPYLTFIPNYEAGNVEIFKDLYLKGSVYRGRKPIHWCTNCHTALAEAEIEYGDEVSPSIYVKFKLDAMPGIFEAAGAAGDAYLLIWTTTPWTLPANTAVSLAPEADYVMVQVEGSNLIMAKELVETVAEVAGWEDYALVAGSSGEPVALKGKQLFGLTYTAPVRHDITGTVIYGDHVTLDTGTGAVHTAPGHGQDDYLVALEFDIPLLMPVDDNGVFTDEAGRFAGLSTDEANPVIIDWLREQGTLVAEKKINHSYPHCWRCHQPVIFRATDQWFVSM
;
A
#
# COMPACT_ATOMS: atom_id res chain seq x y z
N PHE A 1 41.11 5.79 3.04
CA PHE A 1 42.03 6.93 2.83
C PHE A 1 41.89 8.01 3.90
N VAL A 2 40.68 8.41 4.28
CA VAL A 2 40.41 9.46 5.28
C VAL A 2 41.19 9.25 6.59
N VAL A 3 41.00 8.11 7.26
CA VAL A 3 41.67 7.79 8.54
C VAL A 3 43.20 7.87 8.43
N LYS A 4 43.78 7.29 7.38
CA LYS A 4 45.24 7.29 7.15
C LYS A 4 45.79 8.72 6.96
N SER A 5 45.09 9.55 6.18
CA SER A 5 45.49 10.94 5.94
C SER A 5 45.45 11.77 7.24
N HIS A 6 44.41 11.60 8.06
CA HIS A 6 44.33 12.29 9.36
C HIS A 6 45.39 11.80 10.34
N ALA A 7 45.66 10.48 10.40
CA ALA A 7 46.74 9.94 11.21
C ALA A 7 48.13 10.50 10.79
N GLN A 8 48.41 10.59 9.49
CA GLN A 8 49.64 11.20 8.96
C GLN A 8 49.77 12.69 9.27
N ARG A 9 48.66 13.39 9.52
CA ARG A 9 48.62 14.80 9.95
C ARG A 9 48.72 14.96 11.47
N GLY A 10 48.92 13.88 12.23
CA GLY A 10 49.11 13.90 13.67
C GLY A 10 47.81 13.80 14.50
N TYR A 11 46.66 13.53 13.88
CA TYR A 11 45.40 13.35 14.61
C TYR A 11 45.27 11.93 15.17
N PHE A 12 44.79 11.81 16.42
CA PHE A 12 44.31 10.53 16.95
C PHE A 12 43.05 10.11 16.19
N SER A 13 43.18 9.07 15.36
CA SER A 13 42.16 8.66 14.38
C SER A 13 41.82 7.17 14.54
N PRO A 14 41.18 6.75 15.64
CA PRO A 14 40.75 5.37 15.82
C PRO A 14 39.70 5.00 14.78
N TYR A 15 39.79 3.80 14.23
CA TYR A 15 38.81 3.27 13.29
C TYR A 15 38.43 1.86 13.72
N ILE A 16 37.24 1.74 14.30
CA ILE A 16 36.68 0.48 14.79
C ILE A 16 35.67 0.02 13.74
N PRO A 17 35.94 -1.08 13.02
CA PRO A 17 34.99 -1.64 12.08
C PRO A 17 33.82 -2.27 12.85
N GLY A 18 32.68 -2.36 12.20
CA GLY A 18 31.59 -3.13 12.73
C GLY A 18 30.72 -3.76 11.68
N TRP A 19 29.90 -4.69 12.12
CA TRP A 19 29.05 -5.50 11.28
C TRP A 19 27.63 -5.49 11.81
N ASP A 20 26.69 -5.37 10.86
CA ASP A 20 25.31 -5.72 11.12
C ASP A 20 25.15 -7.24 11.00
N CYS A 21 24.64 -7.84 12.06
CA CYS A 21 24.62 -9.28 12.27
C CYS A 21 23.22 -9.80 12.62
N HIS A 22 22.19 -8.96 12.51
CA HIS A 22 20.80 -9.34 12.72
C HIS A 22 19.98 -9.09 11.45
N GLY A 23 18.70 -9.46 11.50
CA GLY A 23 17.72 -9.11 10.48
C GLY A 23 17.46 -10.21 9.45
N GLN A 24 16.43 -9.97 8.65
CA GLN A 24 15.92 -10.90 7.65
C GLN A 24 16.92 -11.36 6.57
N PRO A 25 17.93 -10.57 6.14
CA PRO A 25 18.93 -11.04 5.19
C PRO A 25 19.64 -12.32 5.66
N ILE A 26 19.97 -12.42 6.95
CA ILE A 26 20.68 -13.57 7.51
C ILE A 26 19.73 -14.76 7.65
N GLU A 27 18.53 -14.53 8.17
CA GLU A 27 17.50 -15.58 8.28
C GLU A 27 17.18 -16.21 6.92
N HIS A 28 17.09 -15.39 5.87
CA HIS A 28 16.89 -15.87 4.51
C HIS A 28 18.04 -16.76 4.02
N MET A 29 19.29 -16.35 4.26
CA MET A 29 20.42 -17.16 3.84
C MET A 29 20.50 -18.49 4.61
N VAL A 30 20.08 -18.49 5.88
CA VAL A 30 19.92 -19.72 6.65
C VAL A 30 18.81 -20.59 6.02
N GLU A 31 17.66 -20.02 5.70
CA GLU A 31 16.55 -20.70 5.00
C GLU A 31 17.01 -21.36 3.69
N VAL A 32 17.71 -20.61 2.83
CA VAL A 32 18.28 -21.12 1.56
C VAL A 32 19.24 -22.28 1.80
N THR A 33 19.97 -22.24 2.93
CA THR A 33 20.97 -23.27 3.26
C THR A 33 20.35 -24.55 3.82
N ILE A 34 19.33 -24.43 4.68
CA ILE A 34 18.74 -25.58 5.39
C ILE A 34 17.44 -26.10 4.76
N GLY A 35 16.82 -25.30 3.89
CA GLY A 35 15.52 -25.54 3.26
C GLY A 35 14.34 -25.03 4.12
N PRO A 36 13.24 -24.58 3.48
CA PRO A 36 12.09 -24.00 4.18
C PRO A 36 11.38 -25.01 5.09
N GLU A 37 11.30 -26.28 4.67
CA GLU A 37 10.69 -27.36 5.47
C GLU A 37 11.41 -27.54 6.82
N ARG A 38 12.75 -27.61 6.77
CA ARG A 38 13.56 -27.73 7.99
C ARG A 38 13.47 -26.48 8.85
N MET A 39 13.47 -25.29 8.23
CA MET A 39 13.35 -24.03 8.98
C MET A 39 12.04 -23.95 9.77
N ALA A 40 10.94 -24.50 9.23
CA ALA A 40 9.65 -24.57 9.90
C ALA A 40 9.61 -25.57 11.08
N GLU A 41 10.49 -26.59 11.08
CA GLU A 41 10.54 -27.63 12.11
C GLU A 41 11.45 -27.26 13.30
N ILE A 42 12.49 -26.46 13.08
CA ILE A 42 13.47 -26.12 14.11
C ILE A 42 12.94 -25.11 15.13
N SER A 43 13.48 -25.18 16.34
CA SER A 43 13.11 -24.24 17.41
C SER A 43 13.71 -22.84 17.17
N GLN A 44 13.07 -21.79 17.71
CA GLN A 44 13.60 -20.43 17.64
C GLN A 44 15.04 -20.29 18.19
N PRO A 45 15.43 -20.90 19.32
CA PRO A 45 16.81 -20.88 19.78
C PRO A 45 17.80 -21.51 18.79
N GLU A 46 17.40 -22.62 18.15
CA GLU A 46 18.22 -23.28 17.14
C GLU A 46 18.37 -22.42 15.87
N LEU A 47 17.29 -21.81 15.39
CA LEU A 47 17.34 -20.86 14.28
C LEU A 47 18.27 -19.68 14.58
N ARG A 48 18.16 -19.09 15.77
CA ARG A 48 19.03 -17.98 16.21
C ARG A 48 20.50 -18.39 16.28
N GLN A 49 20.77 -19.63 16.69
CA GLN A 49 22.12 -20.19 16.70
C GLN A 49 22.68 -20.33 15.29
N LEU A 50 21.90 -20.88 14.34
CA LEU A 50 22.30 -20.98 12.93
C LEU A 50 22.55 -19.60 12.31
N CYS A 51 21.71 -18.61 12.62
CA CYS A 51 21.91 -17.23 12.17
C CYS A 51 23.21 -16.62 12.72
N ARG A 52 23.52 -16.89 13.99
CA ARG A 52 24.78 -16.44 14.62
C ARG A 52 25.99 -17.07 13.96
N GLU A 53 25.97 -18.38 13.72
CA GLU A 53 27.05 -19.09 13.03
C GLU A 53 27.26 -18.58 11.61
N TRP A 54 26.17 -18.28 10.91
CA TRP A 54 26.21 -17.65 9.59
C TRP A 54 26.87 -16.26 9.66
N ALA A 55 26.42 -15.41 10.59
CA ALA A 55 26.99 -14.08 10.78
C ALA A 55 28.49 -14.13 11.09
N GLU A 56 28.92 -14.97 12.05
CA GLU A 56 30.32 -15.14 12.45
C GLU A 56 31.21 -15.57 11.27
N LYS A 57 30.76 -16.55 10.48
CA LYS A 57 31.47 -17.01 9.28
C LYS A 57 31.71 -15.86 8.30
N TYR A 58 30.70 -15.05 8.01
CA TYR A 58 30.83 -13.97 7.03
C TYR A 58 31.58 -12.75 7.58
N VAL A 59 31.48 -12.48 8.89
CA VAL A 59 32.33 -11.47 9.57
C VAL A 59 33.80 -11.80 9.32
N ASP A 60 34.23 -13.05 9.52
CA ASP A 60 35.63 -13.43 9.32
C ASP A 60 36.07 -13.36 7.85
N ILE A 61 35.24 -13.83 6.92
CA ILE A 61 35.54 -13.73 5.48
C ILE A 61 35.71 -12.26 5.05
N GLN A 62 34.79 -11.40 5.46
CA GLN A 62 34.84 -9.97 5.12
C GLN A 62 36.02 -9.26 5.80
N ARG A 63 36.29 -9.57 7.07
CA ARG A 63 37.44 -9.06 7.83
C ARG A 63 38.76 -9.34 7.11
N GLU A 64 38.99 -10.58 6.71
CA GLU A 64 40.21 -10.96 6.00
C GLU A 64 40.30 -10.30 4.61
N GLY A 65 39.16 -10.13 3.93
CA GLY A 65 39.06 -9.35 2.71
C GLY A 65 39.50 -7.89 2.90
N PHE A 66 38.99 -7.20 3.92
CA PHE A 66 39.35 -5.81 4.19
C PHE A 66 40.80 -5.64 4.67
N LYS A 67 41.33 -6.58 5.47
CA LYS A 67 42.76 -6.62 5.82
C LYS A 67 43.63 -6.74 4.58
N ARG A 68 43.28 -7.61 3.64
CA ARG A 68 43.99 -7.78 2.36
C ARG A 68 43.99 -6.52 1.50
N LEU A 69 42.91 -5.73 1.55
CA LEU A 69 42.82 -4.42 0.89
C LEU A 69 43.67 -3.34 1.60
N GLY A 70 44.32 -3.67 2.72
CA GLY A 70 45.17 -2.76 3.48
C GLY A 70 44.39 -1.73 4.29
N VAL A 71 43.13 -2.02 4.65
CA VAL A 71 42.34 -1.15 5.54
C VAL A 71 42.98 -1.18 6.94
N ASN A 72 43.29 0.00 7.46
CA ASN A 72 43.91 0.16 8.78
C ASN A 72 42.83 0.45 9.82
N ALA A 73 42.47 -0.57 10.61
CA ALA A 73 41.37 -0.56 11.58
C ALA A 73 41.73 -1.43 12.80
N ASP A 74 40.99 -1.27 13.89
CA ASP A 74 41.05 -2.20 15.03
C ASP A 74 40.26 -3.48 14.69
N TRP A 75 40.97 -4.48 14.18
CA TRP A 75 40.37 -5.76 13.81
C TRP A 75 40.17 -6.71 14.99
N GLU A 76 40.75 -6.41 16.16
CA GLU A 76 40.67 -7.24 17.36
C GLU A 76 39.42 -6.90 18.18
N HIS A 77 38.98 -5.63 18.15
CA HIS A 77 37.82 -5.15 18.91
C HIS A 77 36.71 -4.57 18.03
N PRO A 78 36.17 -5.31 17.05
CA PRO A 78 35.06 -4.81 16.24
C PRO A 78 33.76 -4.73 17.05
N TYR A 79 32.87 -3.82 16.68
CA TYR A 79 31.50 -3.85 17.21
C TYR A 79 30.62 -4.74 16.31
N LEU A 80 29.85 -5.63 16.93
CA LEU A 80 28.95 -6.56 16.23
C LEU A 80 27.55 -6.37 16.82
N THR A 81 26.50 -6.29 15.99
CA THR A 81 25.17 -5.96 16.55
C THR A 81 24.61 -7.06 17.48
N PHE A 82 25.17 -8.28 17.42
CA PHE A 82 24.78 -9.40 18.30
C PHE A 82 25.53 -9.50 19.63
N ILE A 83 26.51 -8.63 19.90
CA ILE A 83 27.25 -8.72 21.17
C ILE A 83 26.39 -8.12 22.30
N PRO A 84 26.39 -8.73 23.50
CA PRO A 84 25.46 -8.34 24.58
C PRO A 84 25.49 -6.84 24.94
N ASN A 85 26.66 -6.21 24.90
CA ASN A 85 26.80 -4.78 25.20
C ASN A 85 26.11 -3.88 24.15
N TYR A 86 26.13 -4.29 22.87
CA TYR A 86 25.46 -3.55 21.80
C TYR A 86 23.94 -3.69 21.93
N GLU A 87 23.46 -4.92 22.14
CA GLU A 87 22.04 -5.21 22.36
C GLU A 87 21.50 -4.46 23.60
N ALA A 88 22.25 -4.44 24.70
CA ALA A 88 21.90 -3.66 25.88
C ALA A 88 21.79 -2.15 25.59
N GLY A 89 22.71 -1.61 24.78
CA GLY A 89 22.63 -0.22 24.30
C GLY A 89 21.36 0.07 23.51
N ASN A 90 20.97 -0.84 22.60
CA ASN A 90 19.72 -0.72 21.85
C ASN A 90 18.49 -0.69 22.77
N VAL A 91 18.46 -1.55 23.80
CA VAL A 91 17.37 -1.59 24.78
C VAL A 91 17.30 -0.29 25.59
N GLU A 92 18.43 0.27 26.00
CA GLU A 92 18.49 1.54 26.72
C GLU A 92 17.95 2.70 25.87
N ILE A 93 18.34 2.77 24.59
CA ILE A 93 17.81 3.78 23.66
C ILE A 93 16.31 3.60 23.43
N PHE A 94 15.85 2.36 23.23
CA PHE A 94 14.43 2.06 23.06
C PHE A 94 13.62 2.47 24.30
N LYS A 95 14.12 2.16 25.50
CA LYS A 95 13.51 2.59 26.78
C LYS A 95 13.39 4.11 26.84
N ASP A 96 14.44 4.84 26.47
CA ASP A 96 14.42 6.31 26.47
C ASP A 96 13.39 6.87 25.49
N LEU A 97 13.29 6.31 24.28
CA LEU A 97 12.27 6.70 23.29
C LEU A 97 10.86 6.40 23.79
N TYR A 98 10.66 5.24 24.41
CA TYR A 98 9.38 4.83 24.97
C TYR A 98 8.95 5.76 26.10
N LEU A 99 9.84 6.06 27.05
CA LEU A 99 9.56 6.94 28.18
C LEU A 99 9.30 8.40 27.76
N LYS A 100 9.84 8.84 26.63
CA LYS A 100 9.56 10.15 26.03
C LYS A 100 8.22 10.21 25.28
N GLY A 101 7.51 9.09 25.16
CA GLY A 101 6.26 9.00 24.40
C GLY A 101 6.47 8.95 22.89
N SER A 102 7.70 8.75 22.41
CA SER A 102 8.01 8.63 20.98
C SER A 102 7.63 7.26 20.43
N VAL A 103 7.44 6.24 21.26
CA VAL A 103 7.04 4.90 20.83
C VAL A 103 5.55 4.71 21.10
N TYR A 104 4.78 4.39 20.06
CA TYR A 104 3.35 4.11 20.17
C TYR A 104 2.97 2.86 19.38
N ARG A 105 1.88 2.22 19.80
CA ARG A 105 1.26 1.13 19.05
C ARG A 105 0.11 1.69 18.24
N GLY A 106 0.10 1.40 16.94
CA GLY A 106 -0.95 1.83 16.02
C GLY A 106 -1.33 0.71 15.07
N ARG A 107 -2.52 0.80 14.49
CA ARG A 107 -2.94 -0.07 13.40
C ARG A 107 -2.85 0.74 12.11
N LYS A 108 -1.77 0.55 11.36
CA LYS A 108 -1.49 1.29 10.12
C LYS A 108 -1.29 0.29 8.97
N PRO A 109 -1.77 0.57 7.75
CA PRO A 109 -1.36 -0.17 6.58
C PRO A 109 0.14 -0.05 6.37
N ILE A 110 0.79 -1.20 6.28
CA ILE A 110 2.21 -1.34 6.01
C ILE A 110 2.38 -2.32 4.84
N HIS A 111 3.52 -2.26 4.17
CA HIS A 111 3.87 -3.29 3.20
C HIS A 111 3.98 -4.64 3.92
N TRP A 112 3.29 -5.63 3.38
CA TRP A 112 3.22 -6.98 3.91
C TRP A 112 3.53 -7.96 2.79
N CYS A 113 4.50 -8.83 3.03
CA CYS A 113 4.81 -9.92 2.11
C CYS A 113 4.11 -11.19 2.58
N THR A 114 3.11 -11.63 1.82
CA THR A 114 2.30 -12.83 2.10
C THR A 114 3.12 -14.11 2.05
N ASN A 115 4.14 -14.18 1.19
CA ASN A 115 5.06 -15.33 1.14
C ASN A 115 6.00 -15.37 2.35
N CYS A 116 6.46 -14.21 2.78
CA CYS A 116 7.44 -14.06 3.86
C CYS A 116 6.81 -13.95 5.25
N HIS A 117 5.48 -13.77 5.33
CA HIS A 117 4.69 -13.59 6.54
C HIS A 117 5.23 -12.49 7.46
N THR A 118 5.62 -11.37 6.85
CA THR A 118 6.24 -10.26 7.58
C THR A 118 5.89 -8.91 6.99
N ALA A 119 5.86 -7.93 7.89
CA ALA A 119 5.97 -6.51 7.59
C ALA A 119 7.30 -6.22 6.88
N LEU A 120 7.28 -5.27 5.94
CA LEU A 120 8.45 -4.73 5.28
C LEU A 120 8.49 -3.20 5.46
N ALA A 121 9.67 -2.67 5.73
CA ALA A 121 9.92 -1.23 5.68
C ALA A 121 10.06 -0.75 4.23
N GLU A 122 9.92 0.57 4.01
CA GLU A 122 10.10 1.18 2.68
C GLU A 122 11.45 0.83 2.03
N ALA A 123 12.52 0.76 2.85
CA ALA A 123 13.86 0.41 2.38
C ALA A 123 14.00 -1.08 1.97
N GLU A 124 12.99 -1.91 2.26
CA GLU A 124 12.92 -3.33 1.94
C GLU A 124 11.98 -3.61 0.75
N ILE A 125 11.55 -2.56 0.04
CA ILE A 125 10.72 -2.65 -1.14
C ILE A 125 11.56 -2.41 -2.39
N GLU A 126 11.39 -3.28 -3.37
CA GLU A 126 11.89 -3.10 -4.73
C GLU A 126 10.72 -2.93 -5.69
N TYR A 127 10.93 -2.19 -6.77
CA TYR A 127 9.89 -1.94 -7.75
C TYR A 127 10.14 -2.78 -9.00
N GLY A 128 9.11 -3.52 -9.43
CA GLY A 128 9.12 -4.38 -10.61
C GLY A 128 7.92 -4.08 -11.51
N ASP A 129 8.06 -4.37 -12.80
CA ASP A 129 6.96 -4.25 -13.76
C ASP A 129 5.94 -5.37 -13.56
N GLU A 130 4.69 -5.02 -13.35
CA GLU A 130 3.58 -5.96 -13.16
C GLU A 130 2.40 -5.65 -14.07
N VAL A 131 1.77 -6.72 -14.56
CA VAL A 131 0.57 -6.62 -15.39
C VAL A 131 -0.65 -6.76 -14.50
N SER A 132 -1.27 -5.63 -14.18
CA SER A 132 -2.45 -5.58 -13.32
C SER A 132 -3.73 -5.34 -14.15
N PRO A 133 -4.90 -5.86 -13.69
CA PRO A 133 -6.18 -5.41 -14.20
C PRO A 133 -6.35 -3.92 -13.90
N SER A 134 -7.03 -3.20 -14.78
CA SER A 134 -7.41 -1.80 -14.63
C SER A 134 -8.89 -1.71 -14.93
N ILE A 135 -9.70 -1.48 -13.89
CA ILE A 135 -11.15 -1.53 -13.98
C ILE A 135 -11.80 -0.20 -13.62
N TYR A 136 -12.93 0.05 -14.26
CA TYR A 136 -13.78 1.22 -14.02
C TYR A 136 -15.12 0.73 -13.49
N VAL A 137 -15.51 1.20 -12.30
CA VAL A 137 -16.64 0.63 -11.56
C VAL A 137 -17.63 1.71 -11.14
N LYS A 138 -18.92 1.47 -11.37
CA LYS A 138 -20.02 2.35 -10.96
C LYS A 138 -20.32 2.15 -9.47
N PHE A 139 -20.24 3.22 -8.70
CA PHE A 139 -20.65 3.25 -7.29
C PHE A 139 -22.00 3.95 -7.20
N LYS A 140 -23.06 3.22 -6.89
CA LYS A 140 -24.42 3.77 -6.88
C LYS A 140 -24.60 4.73 -5.70
N LEU A 141 -24.82 6.01 -6.00
CA LEU A 141 -25.16 7.00 -4.99
C LEU A 141 -26.56 6.73 -4.44
N ASP A 142 -26.74 6.96 -3.15
CA ASP A 142 -28.05 6.78 -2.49
C ASP A 142 -29.06 7.85 -2.94
N ALA A 143 -28.57 9.00 -3.39
CA ALA A 143 -29.37 10.09 -3.92
C ALA A 143 -28.67 10.82 -5.09
N MET A 144 -29.46 11.34 -6.02
CA MET A 144 -29.00 12.25 -7.07
C MET A 144 -28.55 13.58 -6.42
N PRO A 145 -27.34 14.10 -6.73
CA PRO A 145 -26.95 15.39 -6.20
C PRO A 145 -27.85 16.50 -6.76
N GLY A 146 -28.42 17.32 -5.88
CA GLY A 146 -29.51 18.24 -6.22
C GLY A 146 -29.20 19.24 -7.33
N ILE A 147 -27.93 19.60 -7.57
CA ILE A 147 -27.56 20.49 -8.68
C ILE A 147 -27.73 19.81 -10.05
N PHE A 148 -27.47 18.50 -10.13
CA PHE A 148 -27.66 17.74 -11.37
C PHE A 148 -29.14 17.43 -11.58
N GLU A 149 -29.87 17.14 -10.50
CA GLU A 149 -31.34 16.99 -10.55
C GLU A 149 -32.01 18.29 -11.04
N ALA A 150 -31.59 19.45 -10.51
CA ALA A 150 -32.09 20.76 -10.94
C ALA A 150 -31.74 21.08 -12.40
N ALA A 151 -30.67 20.48 -12.93
CA ALA A 151 -30.28 20.57 -14.34
C ALA A 151 -30.98 19.54 -15.24
N GLY A 152 -31.91 18.75 -14.69
CA GLY A 152 -32.74 17.80 -15.44
C GLY A 152 -32.21 16.37 -15.48
N ALA A 153 -31.14 16.05 -14.73
CA ALA A 153 -30.71 14.66 -14.57
C ALA A 153 -31.75 13.88 -13.74
N ALA A 154 -32.16 12.72 -14.23
CA ALA A 154 -33.13 11.85 -13.58
C ALA A 154 -32.64 10.40 -13.57
N GLY A 155 -33.18 9.60 -12.64
CA GLY A 155 -32.80 8.20 -12.47
C GLY A 155 -31.65 8.02 -11.47
N ASP A 156 -30.96 6.89 -11.58
CA ASP A 156 -29.84 6.57 -10.69
C ASP A 156 -28.58 7.38 -11.06
N ALA A 157 -27.85 7.82 -10.04
CA ALA A 157 -26.55 8.46 -10.17
C ALA A 157 -25.45 7.55 -9.66
N TYR A 158 -24.31 7.56 -10.34
CA TYR A 158 -23.16 6.75 -9.98
C TYR A 158 -21.90 7.60 -9.94
N LEU A 159 -21.04 7.35 -8.97
CA LEU A 159 -19.66 7.83 -9.00
C LEU A 159 -18.81 6.79 -9.73
N LEU A 160 -18.09 7.20 -10.77
CA LEU A 160 -17.25 6.28 -11.53
C LEU A 160 -15.85 6.28 -10.91
N ILE A 161 -15.45 5.14 -10.34
CA ILE A 161 -14.10 4.97 -9.82
C ILE A 161 -13.20 4.27 -10.83
N TRP A 162 -11.90 4.38 -10.61
CA TRP A 162 -10.89 3.55 -11.25
C TRP A 162 -10.02 2.87 -10.21
N THR A 163 -9.64 1.61 -10.46
CA THR A 163 -8.68 0.89 -9.62
C THR A 163 -7.90 -0.15 -10.42
N THR A 164 -6.67 -0.40 -9.97
CA THR A 164 -5.80 -1.47 -10.46
C THR A 164 -5.79 -2.70 -9.54
N THR A 165 -6.44 -2.61 -8.38
CA THR A 165 -6.46 -3.64 -7.34
C THR A 165 -7.90 -4.03 -6.99
N PRO A 166 -8.62 -4.75 -7.87
CA PRO A 166 -10.01 -5.17 -7.64
C PRO A 166 -10.25 -5.84 -6.29
N TRP A 167 -9.28 -6.63 -5.81
CA TRP A 167 -9.30 -7.28 -4.50
C TRP A 167 -9.46 -6.30 -3.32
N THR A 168 -9.19 -5.01 -3.47
CA THR A 168 -9.39 -4.03 -2.40
C THR A 168 -10.83 -3.52 -2.28
N LEU A 169 -11.68 -3.76 -3.28
CA LEU A 169 -13.08 -3.29 -3.31
C LEU A 169 -13.98 -3.83 -2.18
N PRO A 170 -13.83 -5.09 -1.70
CA PRO A 170 -14.57 -5.57 -0.52
C PRO A 170 -14.27 -4.78 0.77
N ALA A 171 -13.14 -4.07 0.83
CA ALA A 171 -12.72 -3.26 1.97
C ALA A 171 -13.00 -1.76 1.80
N ASN A 172 -13.72 -1.38 0.73
CA ASN A 172 -14.03 0.01 0.46
C ASN A 172 -14.95 0.61 1.54
N THR A 173 -14.59 1.79 2.04
CA THR A 173 -15.39 2.53 3.02
C THR A 173 -15.63 4.00 2.65
N ALA A 174 -14.86 4.54 1.71
CA ALA A 174 -15.07 5.88 1.18
C ALA A 174 -14.62 5.99 -0.30
N VAL A 175 -14.95 7.11 -0.94
CA VAL A 175 -14.34 7.52 -2.21
C VAL A 175 -13.74 8.90 -2.03
N SER A 176 -12.45 9.04 -2.30
CA SER A 176 -11.71 10.30 -2.23
C SER A 176 -11.74 11.02 -3.58
N LEU A 177 -12.07 12.30 -3.53
CA LEU A 177 -12.04 13.23 -4.65
C LEU A 177 -10.95 14.29 -4.47
N ALA A 178 -10.41 14.79 -5.57
CA ALA A 178 -9.54 15.96 -5.55
C ALA A 178 -10.36 17.20 -5.18
N PRO A 179 -9.98 17.97 -4.14
CA PRO A 179 -10.87 18.97 -3.54
C PRO A 179 -11.26 20.11 -4.48
N GLU A 180 -10.32 20.58 -5.29
CA GLU A 180 -10.46 21.73 -6.18
C GLU A 180 -10.70 21.36 -7.65
N ALA A 181 -10.73 20.07 -7.97
CA ALA A 181 -11.01 19.58 -9.31
C ALA A 181 -12.50 19.72 -9.66
N ASP A 182 -12.80 19.93 -10.94
CA ASP A 182 -14.17 20.02 -11.46
C ASP A 182 -14.71 18.63 -11.82
N TYR A 183 -15.81 18.23 -11.20
CA TYR A 183 -16.53 16.99 -11.46
C TYR A 183 -17.82 17.27 -12.21
N VAL A 184 -18.06 16.51 -13.27
CA VAL A 184 -19.22 16.63 -14.16
C VAL A 184 -20.00 15.33 -14.19
N MET A 185 -21.27 15.42 -14.55
CA MET A 185 -22.12 14.26 -14.78
C MET A 185 -22.23 13.96 -16.28
N VAL A 186 -21.79 12.77 -16.66
CA VAL A 186 -21.86 12.20 -18.01
C VAL A 186 -23.08 11.28 -18.08
N GLN A 187 -23.95 11.53 -19.06
CA GLN A 187 -25.07 10.67 -19.41
C GLN A 187 -24.66 9.79 -20.59
N VAL A 188 -24.59 8.49 -20.35
CA VAL A 188 -24.19 7.50 -21.35
C VAL A 188 -24.97 6.21 -21.14
N GLU A 189 -25.53 5.67 -22.23
CA GLU A 189 -26.32 4.42 -22.21
C GLU A 189 -27.40 4.38 -21.10
N GLY A 190 -28.03 5.53 -20.81
CA GLY A 190 -29.05 5.66 -19.75
C GLY A 190 -28.52 5.65 -18.31
N SER A 191 -27.20 5.69 -18.10
CA SER A 191 -26.55 5.86 -16.80
C SER A 191 -26.08 7.31 -16.59
N ASN A 192 -26.20 7.83 -15.37
CA ASN A 192 -25.59 9.10 -14.98
C ASN A 192 -24.30 8.84 -14.19
N LEU A 193 -23.14 9.20 -14.75
CA LEU A 193 -21.82 8.91 -14.19
C LEU A 193 -21.10 10.21 -13.81
N ILE A 194 -20.67 10.33 -12.55
CA ILE A 194 -19.89 11.45 -12.06
C ILE A 194 -18.40 11.09 -12.13
N MET A 195 -17.60 11.95 -12.74
CA MET A 195 -16.13 11.84 -12.81
C MET A 195 -15.49 13.22 -13.02
N ALA A 196 -14.17 13.31 -12.90
CA ALA A 196 -13.45 14.55 -13.16
C ALA A 196 -13.57 14.94 -14.63
N LYS A 197 -13.85 16.21 -14.89
CA LYS A 197 -14.09 16.77 -16.22
C LYS A 197 -12.93 16.52 -17.19
N GLU A 198 -11.71 16.62 -16.69
CA GLU A 198 -10.48 16.43 -17.49
C GLU A 198 -10.30 14.99 -17.98
N LEU A 199 -10.94 14.01 -17.33
CA LEU A 199 -10.77 12.58 -17.60
C LEU A 199 -11.93 11.99 -18.42
N VAL A 200 -12.96 12.77 -18.74
CA VAL A 200 -14.15 12.28 -19.48
C VAL A 200 -13.77 11.69 -20.83
N GLU A 201 -12.94 12.38 -21.62
CA GLU A 201 -12.54 11.91 -22.95
C GLU A 201 -11.73 10.61 -22.88
N THR A 202 -10.79 10.53 -21.94
CA THR A 202 -9.98 9.32 -21.72
C THR A 202 -10.85 8.14 -21.28
N VAL A 203 -11.79 8.36 -20.35
CA VAL A 203 -12.73 7.32 -19.91
C VAL A 203 -13.63 6.88 -21.06
N ALA A 204 -14.14 7.81 -21.86
CA ALA A 204 -14.99 7.49 -23.01
C ALA A 204 -14.25 6.62 -24.04
N GLU A 205 -12.99 6.94 -24.35
CA GLU A 205 -12.15 6.12 -25.22
C GLU A 205 -11.89 4.73 -24.61
N VAL A 206 -11.64 4.66 -23.30
CA VAL A 206 -11.38 3.39 -22.61
C VAL A 206 -12.62 2.50 -22.58
N ALA A 207 -13.78 3.08 -22.30
CA ALA A 207 -15.05 2.38 -22.24
C ALA A 207 -15.69 2.13 -23.62
N GLY A 208 -15.15 2.73 -24.69
CA GLY A 208 -15.65 2.56 -26.04
C GLY A 208 -16.99 3.27 -26.28
N TRP A 209 -17.23 4.41 -25.64
CA TRP A 209 -18.45 5.18 -25.80
C TRP A 209 -18.48 5.90 -27.15
N GLU A 210 -19.48 5.59 -27.97
CA GLU A 210 -19.69 6.26 -29.27
C GLU A 210 -20.42 7.61 -29.11
N ASP A 211 -21.32 7.71 -28.12
CA ASP A 211 -22.09 8.92 -27.83
C ASP A 211 -22.29 9.07 -26.32
N TYR A 212 -22.09 10.29 -25.82
CA TYR A 212 -22.34 10.67 -24.43
C TYR A 212 -22.68 12.15 -24.34
N ALA A 213 -23.49 12.52 -23.36
CA ALA A 213 -23.87 13.91 -23.12
C ALA A 213 -23.41 14.36 -21.72
N LEU A 214 -23.02 15.62 -21.59
CA LEU A 214 -22.81 16.23 -20.27
C LEU A 214 -24.09 16.87 -19.79
N VAL A 215 -24.45 16.67 -18.52
CA VAL A 215 -25.55 17.40 -17.90
C VAL A 215 -25.19 18.88 -17.89
N ALA A 216 -25.99 19.69 -18.58
CA ALA A 216 -25.75 21.12 -18.76
C ALA A 216 -26.81 21.95 -18.04
N GLY A 217 -26.40 23.10 -17.50
CA GLY A 217 -27.30 24.04 -16.85
C GLY A 217 -28.14 24.83 -17.85
N SER A 218 -28.96 25.75 -17.35
CA SER A 218 -29.81 26.63 -18.19
C SER A 218 -29.01 27.53 -19.15
N SER A 219 -27.71 27.72 -18.91
CA SER A 219 -26.79 28.45 -19.80
C SER A 219 -26.26 27.61 -20.97
N GLY A 220 -26.49 26.30 -20.98
CA GLY A 220 -25.93 25.36 -21.96
C GLY A 220 -24.50 24.90 -21.65
N GLU A 221 -23.88 25.39 -20.57
CA GLU A 221 -22.58 24.90 -20.10
C GLU A 221 -22.74 23.67 -19.19
N PRO A 222 -21.78 22.71 -19.22
CA PRO A 222 -21.78 21.57 -18.31
C PRO A 222 -21.82 22.01 -16.85
N VAL A 223 -22.73 21.42 -16.07
CA VAL A 223 -22.76 21.61 -14.62
C VAL A 223 -21.52 20.92 -14.04
N ALA A 224 -20.72 21.69 -13.31
CA ALA A 224 -19.53 21.21 -12.62
C ALA A 224 -19.63 21.54 -11.13
N LEU A 225 -19.18 20.60 -10.31
CA LEU A 225 -18.98 20.78 -8.87
C LEU A 225 -17.53 20.55 -8.52
N LYS A 226 -17.02 21.32 -7.57
CA LYS A 226 -15.74 21.02 -6.93
C LYS A 226 -15.83 19.74 -6.11
N GLY A 227 -14.76 18.95 -6.03
CA GLY A 227 -14.74 17.71 -5.24
C GLY A 227 -15.20 17.92 -3.79
N LYS A 228 -14.81 19.03 -3.16
CA LYS A 228 -15.29 19.43 -1.82
C LYS A 228 -16.81 19.62 -1.72
N GLN A 229 -17.48 19.99 -2.80
CA GLN A 229 -18.94 20.18 -2.81
C GLN A 229 -19.71 18.86 -2.90
N LEU A 230 -19.03 17.77 -3.28
CA LEU A 230 -19.58 16.41 -3.28
C LEU A 230 -19.35 15.67 -1.95
N PHE A 231 -18.67 16.32 -0.98
CA PHE A 231 -18.44 15.78 0.35
C PHE A 231 -19.74 15.39 1.06
N GLY A 232 -19.75 14.23 1.71
CA GLY A 232 -20.87 13.73 2.51
C GLY A 232 -21.98 13.07 1.70
N LEU A 233 -21.86 12.97 0.37
CA LEU A 233 -22.71 12.09 -0.42
C LEU A 233 -22.45 10.64 -0.02
N THR A 234 -23.52 9.86 0.13
CA THR A 234 -23.42 8.44 0.46
C THR A 234 -23.68 7.56 -0.75
N TYR A 235 -23.08 6.39 -0.75
CA TYR A 235 -23.25 5.38 -1.78
C TYR A 235 -23.27 3.98 -1.16
N THR A 236 -23.88 3.06 -1.88
CA THR A 236 -23.80 1.63 -1.55
C THR A 236 -22.53 1.05 -2.17
N ALA A 237 -21.64 0.48 -1.35
CA ALA A 237 -20.38 -0.08 -1.83
C ALA A 237 -20.66 -1.17 -2.88
N PRO A 238 -19.93 -1.20 -4.02
CA PRO A 238 -20.31 -1.97 -5.18
C PRO A 238 -20.32 -3.46 -4.90
N VAL A 239 -19.44 -3.94 -4.00
CA VAL A 239 -19.20 -5.36 -3.66
C VAL A 239 -19.92 -5.80 -2.40
N ARG A 240 -19.85 -4.97 -1.35
CA ARG A 240 -20.45 -5.23 -0.05
C ARG A 240 -21.65 -4.32 0.14
N HIS A 241 -22.80 -4.75 -0.35
CA HIS A 241 -24.03 -3.95 -0.34
C HIS A 241 -24.55 -3.64 1.08
N ASP A 242 -24.02 -4.30 2.10
CA ASP A 242 -24.27 -4.01 3.51
C ASP A 242 -23.44 -2.82 4.05
N ILE A 243 -22.49 -2.31 3.28
CA ILE A 243 -21.65 -1.17 3.63
C ILE A 243 -22.12 0.06 2.86
N THR A 244 -22.47 1.12 3.60
CA THR A 244 -22.67 2.46 3.06
C THR A 244 -21.36 3.24 3.18
N GLY A 245 -20.78 3.60 2.04
CA GLY A 245 -19.61 4.47 1.99
C GLY A 245 -20.00 5.94 1.86
N THR A 246 -19.02 6.82 2.10
CA THR A 246 -19.19 8.27 1.96
C THR A 246 -18.15 8.86 1.02
N VAL A 247 -18.52 9.91 0.31
CA VAL A 247 -17.60 10.70 -0.51
C VAL A 247 -16.83 11.66 0.40
N ILE A 248 -15.51 11.56 0.33
CA ILE A 248 -14.54 12.43 1.01
C ILE A 248 -13.65 13.13 -0.02
N TYR A 249 -12.73 13.97 0.44
CA TYR A 249 -11.75 14.62 -0.43
C TYR A 249 -10.34 14.51 0.15
N GLY A 250 -9.33 14.52 -0.71
CA GLY A 250 -7.94 14.45 -0.30
C GLY A 250 -6.98 14.92 -1.38
N ASP A 251 -5.88 15.54 -0.96
CA ASP A 251 -4.88 16.11 -1.87
C ASP A 251 -4.02 15.04 -2.58
N HIS A 252 -4.11 13.78 -2.15
CA HIS A 252 -3.43 12.64 -2.78
C HIS A 252 -4.08 12.23 -4.12
N VAL A 253 -5.32 12.66 -4.40
CA VAL A 253 -6.03 12.34 -5.63
C VAL A 253 -5.49 13.22 -6.77
N THR A 254 -4.87 12.59 -7.76
CA THR A 254 -4.38 13.26 -8.97
C THR A 254 -5.34 13.07 -10.15
N LEU A 255 -5.21 13.93 -11.16
CA LEU A 255 -5.99 13.87 -12.41
C LEU A 255 -5.18 13.28 -13.58
N ASP A 256 -4.03 12.67 -13.30
CA ASP A 256 -3.15 12.13 -14.34
C ASP A 256 -3.67 10.80 -14.90
N THR A 257 -4.43 10.03 -14.11
CA THR A 257 -4.94 8.70 -14.47
C THR A 257 -6.31 8.41 -13.84
N GLY A 258 -7.04 7.45 -14.42
CA GLY A 258 -8.31 6.96 -13.89
C GLY A 258 -9.49 7.89 -14.18
N THR A 259 -10.26 8.23 -13.14
CA THR A 259 -11.51 9.01 -13.24
C THR A 259 -11.50 10.27 -12.38
N GLY A 260 -10.41 10.50 -11.63
CA GLY A 260 -10.35 11.52 -10.58
C GLY A 260 -11.18 11.15 -9.35
N ALA A 261 -11.77 9.96 -9.28
CA ALA A 261 -12.40 9.43 -8.08
C ALA A 261 -11.69 8.14 -7.66
N VAL A 262 -11.04 8.19 -6.50
CA VAL A 262 -10.24 7.08 -5.97
C VAL A 262 -11.05 6.38 -4.89
N HIS A 263 -11.34 5.11 -5.11
CA HIS A 263 -11.96 4.30 -4.05
C HIS A 263 -10.97 4.18 -2.88
N THR A 264 -11.45 4.36 -1.66
CA THR A 264 -10.62 4.42 -0.46
C THR A 264 -10.88 3.19 0.40
N ALA A 265 -9.84 2.40 0.61
CA ALA A 265 -9.81 1.21 1.45
C ALA A 265 -8.69 1.37 2.50
N PRO A 266 -8.96 1.96 3.68
CA PRO A 266 -7.94 2.38 4.65
C PRO A 266 -7.05 1.25 5.18
N GLY A 267 -7.51 -0.01 5.10
CA GLY A 267 -6.71 -1.18 5.44
C GLY A 267 -5.59 -1.52 4.44
N HIS A 268 -5.66 -0.97 3.22
CA HIS A 268 -4.88 -1.38 2.06
C HIS A 268 -4.13 -0.24 1.36
N GLY A 269 -4.04 0.94 1.97
CA GLY A 269 -3.32 2.07 1.37
C GLY A 269 -2.88 3.08 2.43
N GLN A 270 -1.65 3.56 2.34
CA GLN A 270 -1.15 4.55 3.30
C GLN A 270 -1.87 5.89 3.16
N ASP A 271 -2.06 6.39 1.94
CA ASP A 271 -2.76 7.65 1.70
C ASP A 271 -4.25 7.53 2.06
N ASP A 272 -4.86 6.39 1.71
CA ASP A 272 -6.23 6.02 2.12
C ASP A 272 -6.40 6.06 3.65
N TYR A 273 -5.42 5.53 4.39
CA TYR A 273 -5.44 5.57 5.84
C TYR A 273 -5.31 6.99 6.39
N LEU A 274 -4.42 7.80 5.85
CA LEU A 274 -4.22 9.18 6.32
C LEU A 274 -5.47 10.03 6.10
N VAL A 275 -6.08 9.95 4.92
CA VAL A 275 -7.34 10.67 4.64
C VAL A 275 -8.48 10.10 5.48
N ALA A 276 -8.56 8.78 5.67
CA ALA A 276 -9.58 8.17 6.50
C ALA A 276 -9.51 8.62 7.97
N LEU A 277 -8.30 8.83 8.51
CA LEU A 277 -8.13 9.38 9.85
C LEU A 277 -8.65 10.81 9.98
N GLU A 278 -8.49 11.64 8.94
CA GLU A 278 -8.97 13.04 8.95
C GLU A 278 -10.51 13.10 8.99
N PHE A 279 -11.18 12.19 8.28
CA PHE A 279 -12.63 12.15 8.14
C PHE A 279 -13.33 11.12 9.05
N ASP A 280 -12.61 10.49 9.98
CA ASP A 280 -13.12 9.44 10.88
C ASP A 280 -13.79 8.26 10.15
N ILE A 281 -13.17 7.84 9.04
CA ILE A 281 -13.66 6.74 8.20
C ILE A 281 -13.24 5.40 8.80
N PRO A 282 -14.15 4.42 8.90
CA PRO A 282 -13.84 3.09 9.42
C PRO A 282 -12.74 2.38 8.62
N LEU A 283 -11.82 1.74 9.35
CA LEU A 283 -10.79 0.88 8.78
C LEU A 283 -11.31 -0.57 8.72
N LEU A 284 -11.47 -1.08 7.50
CA LEU A 284 -11.73 -2.49 7.23
C LEU A 284 -10.47 -3.18 6.71
N MET A 285 -10.26 -4.42 7.16
CA MET A 285 -9.09 -5.22 6.79
C MET A 285 -9.50 -6.69 6.63
N PRO A 286 -10.25 -7.03 5.57
CA PRO A 286 -10.85 -8.35 5.40
C PRO A 286 -9.83 -9.41 4.91
N VAL A 287 -8.53 -9.16 4.98
CA VAL A 287 -7.46 -10.08 4.52
C VAL A 287 -6.56 -10.47 5.68
N ASP A 288 -6.28 -11.76 5.82
CA ASP A 288 -5.44 -12.33 6.86
C ASP A 288 -3.93 -12.19 6.56
N ASP A 289 -3.09 -12.79 7.40
CA ASP A 289 -1.63 -12.76 7.28
C ASP A 289 -1.12 -13.54 6.04
N ASN A 290 -1.91 -14.46 5.50
CA ASN A 290 -1.58 -15.28 4.33
C ASN A 290 -1.97 -14.61 3.00
N GLY A 291 -2.59 -13.42 3.06
CA GLY A 291 -3.17 -12.80 1.86
C GLY A 291 -4.48 -13.44 1.44
N VAL A 292 -5.19 -14.11 2.35
CA VAL A 292 -6.47 -14.77 2.10
C VAL A 292 -7.60 -13.96 2.73
N PHE A 293 -8.70 -13.81 2.00
CA PHE A 293 -9.89 -13.15 2.51
C PHE A 293 -10.50 -13.91 3.68
N THR A 294 -10.75 -13.18 4.76
CA THR A 294 -11.50 -13.63 5.93
C THR A 294 -13.01 -13.62 5.64
N ASP A 295 -13.82 -14.13 6.58
CA ASP A 295 -15.28 -14.07 6.52
C ASP A 295 -15.81 -12.63 6.38
N GLU A 296 -15.04 -11.63 6.82
CA GLU A 296 -15.36 -10.22 6.63
C GLU A 296 -15.35 -9.82 5.15
N ALA A 297 -14.88 -10.61 4.20
CA ALA A 297 -15.00 -10.33 2.77
C ALA A 297 -16.33 -10.78 2.16
N GLY A 298 -17.18 -11.44 2.95
CA GLY A 298 -18.43 -12.03 2.49
C GLY A 298 -18.16 -13.17 1.50
N ARG A 299 -18.65 -13.04 0.26
CA ARG A 299 -18.60 -14.12 -0.74
C ARG A 299 -17.22 -14.46 -1.28
N PHE A 300 -16.23 -13.59 -1.07
CA PHE A 300 -14.86 -13.81 -1.51
C PHE A 300 -13.99 -14.46 -0.41
N ALA A 301 -14.58 -14.76 0.76
CA ALA A 301 -13.89 -15.43 1.85
C ALA A 301 -13.23 -16.74 1.38
N GLY A 302 -12.00 -16.96 1.81
CA GLY A 302 -11.17 -18.13 1.47
C GLY A 302 -10.38 -18.01 0.16
N LEU A 303 -10.57 -16.95 -0.63
CA LEU A 303 -9.75 -16.68 -1.82
C LEU A 303 -8.50 -15.89 -1.46
N SER A 304 -7.38 -16.14 -2.11
CA SER A 304 -6.23 -15.23 -2.07
C SER A 304 -6.54 -13.91 -2.80
N THR A 305 -5.78 -12.85 -2.52
CA THR A 305 -5.91 -11.56 -3.21
C THR A 305 -5.82 -11.68 -4.74
N ASP A 306 -4.95 -12.58 -5.23
CA ASP A 306 -4.74 -12.78 -6.66
C ASP A 306 -5.88 -13.57 -7.31
N GLU A 307 -6.34 -14.63 -6.65
CA GLU A 307 -7.48 -15.44 -7.10
C GLU A 307 -8.79 -14.65 -7.07
N ALA A 308 -8.93 -13.71 -6.13
CA ALA A 308 -10.13 -12.90 -6.01
C ALA A 308 -10.29 -11.86 -7.12
N ASN A 309 -9.20 -11.36 -7.71
CA ASN A 309 -9.26 -10.35 -8.77
C ASN A 309 -10.20 -10.74 -9.92
N PRO A 310 -10.01 -11.87 -10.63
CA PRO A 310 -10.91 -12.27 -11.71
C PRO A 310 -12.34 -12.52 -11.22
N VAL A 311 -12.51 -13.12 -10.03
CA VAL A 311 -13.83 -13.43 -9.46
C VAL A 311 -14.63 -12.16 -9.14
N ILE A 312 -13.96 -11.12 -8.63
CA ILE A 312 -14.57 -9.82 -8.36
C ILE A 312 -14.95 -9.12 -9.67
N ILE A 313 -14.07 -9.16 -10.68
CA ILE A 313 -14.34 -8.56 -11.99
C ILE A 313 -15.56 -9.20 -12.66
N ASP A 314 -15.61 -10.53 -12.68
CA ASP A 314 -16.74 -11.29 -13.25
C ASP A 314 -18.03 -10.95 -12.51
N TRP A 315 -17.99 -10.87 -11.19
CA TRP A 315 -19.13 -10.48 -10.39
C TRP A 315 -19.62 -9.04 -10.69
N LEU A 316 -18.70 -8.07 -10.79
CA LEU A 316 -19.05 -6.69 -11.16
C LEU A 316 -19.66 -6.62 -12.57
N ARG A 317 -19.23 -7.49 -13.48
CA ARG A 317 -19.81 -7.62 -14.82
C ARG A 317 -21.23 -8.18 -14.76
N GLU A 318 -21.47 -9.21 -13.95
CA GLU A 318 -22.80 -9.78 -13.73
C GLU A 318 -23.77 -8.77 -13.09
N GLN A 319 -23.28 -7.90 -12.19
CA GLN A 319 -24.10 -6.85 -11.58
C GLN A 319 -24.33 -5.64 -12.49
N GLY A 320 -23.65 -5.55 -13.65
CA GLY A 320 -23.74 -4.40 -14.55
C GLY A 320 -23.07 -3.13 -14.00
N THR A 321 -22.21 -3.25 -12.98
CA THR A 321 -21.47 -2.14 -12.38
C THR A 321 -20.09 -1.95 -12.98
N LEU A 322 -19.56 -2.93 -13.73
CA LEU A 322 -18.31 -2.80 -14.48
C LEU A 322 -18.53 -2.00 -15.78
N VAL A 323 -17.80 -0.90 -15.96
CA VAL A 323 -17.85 -0.04 -17.17
C VAL A 323 -16.82 -0.46 -18.20
N ALA A 324 -15.58 -0.64 -17.75
CA ALA A 324 -14.47 -0.98 -18.61
C ALA A 324 -13.43 -1.79 -17.84
N GLU A 325 -12.73 -2.64 -18.58
CA GLU A 325 -11.62 -3.45 -18.09
C GLU A 325 -10.50 -3.43 -19.13
N LYS A 326 -9.29 -3.12 -18.69
CA LYS A 326 -8.07 -3.23 -19.49
C LYS A 326 -6.97 -3.85 -18.64
N LYS A 327 -5.91 -4.32 -19.29
CA LYS A 327 -4.66 -4.69 -18.61
C LYS A 327 -3.67 -3.56 -18.79
N ILE A 328 -2.98 -3.19 -17.71
CA ILE A 328 -1.92 -2.18 -17.76
C ILE A 328 -0.63 -2.79 -17.21
N ASN A 329 0.49 -2.35 -17.77
CA ASN A 329 1.81 -2.64 -17.22
C ASN A 329 2.27 -1.41 -16.43
N HIS A 330 2.61 -1.60 -15.17
CA HIS A 330 3.03 -0.51 -14.29
C HIS A 330 4.01 -1.01 -13.24
N SER A 331 4.66 -0.07 -12.56
CA SER A 331 5.62 -0.40 -11.51
C SER A 331 4.88 -0.70 -10.21
N TYR A 332 5.10 -1.89 -9.65
CA TYR A 332 4.45 -2.38 -8.43
C TYR A 332 5.50 -2.77 -7.37
N PRO A 333 5.22 -2.58 -6.07
CA PRO A 333 6.14 -2.93 -5.00
C PRO A 333 6.26 -4.46 -4.84
N HIS A 334 7.50 -4.92 -4.69
CA HIS A 334 7.89 -6.31 -4.48
C HIS A 334 8.76 -6.42 -3.23
N CYS A 335 8.69 -7.58 -2.59
CA CYS A 335 9.57 -7.92 -1.50
C CYS A 335 10.99 -8.09 -2.04
N TRP A 336 11.96 -7.34 -1.52
CA TRP A 336 13.36 -7.43 -1.94
C TRP A 336 13.98 -8.84 -1.77
N ARG A 337 13.38 -9.66 -0.89
CA ARG A 337 13.85 -11.02 -0.56
C ARG A 337 13.34 -12.08 -1.53
N CYS A 338 12.02 -12.17 -1.70
CA CYS A 338 11.41 -13.21 -2.53
C CYS A 338 11.02 -12.72 -3.93
N HIS A 339 11.18 -11.42 -4.20
CA HIS A 339 10.78 -10.74 -5.43
C HIS A 339 9.32 -10.99 -5.83
N GLN A 340 8.46 -11.26 -4.85
CA GLN A 340 7.01 -11.41 -5.06
C GLN A 340 6.29 -10.09 -4.73
N PRO A 341 5.15 -9.80 -5.39
CA PRO A 341 4.34 -8.64 -5.09
C PRO A 341 3.97 -8.56 -3.60
N VAL A 342 3.97 -7.34 -3.06
CA VAL A 342 3.51 -7.10 -1.68
C VAL A 342 2.11 -6.51 -1.68
N ILE A 343 1.42 -6.68 -0.56
CA ILE A 343 0.14 -6.01 -0.31
C ILE A 343 0.31 -5.00 0.80
N PHE A 344 -0.53 -3.97 0.80
CA PHE A 344 -0.71 -3.16 2.00
C PHE A 344 -1.72 -3.84 2.92
N ARG A 345 -1.33 -3.96 4.18
CA ARG A 345 -2.16 -4.57 5.21
C ARG A 345 -2.06 -3.81 6.51
N ALA A 346 -3.20 -3.45 7.06
CA ALA A 346 -3.29 -2.80 8.36
C ALA A 346 -3.04 -3.79 9.49
N THR A 347 -1.87 -3.71 10.10
CA THR A 347 -1.45 -4.56 11.23
C THR A 347 -1.14 -3.72 12.47
N ASP A 348 -1.32 -4.32 13.63
CA ASP A 348 -0.89 -3.72 14.90
C ASP A 348 0.63 -3.76 14.97
N GLN A 349 1.26 -2.59 14.87
CA GLN A 349 2.72 -2.47 14.92
C GLN A 349 3.15 -1.39 15.92
N TRP A 350 4.42 -1.49 16.31
CA TRP A 350 5.08 -0.44 17.08
C TRP A 350 5.76 0.54 16.13
N PHE A 351 5.48 1.82 16.32
CA PHE A 351 6.04 2.91 15.54
C PHE A 351 6.85 3.84 16.44
N VAL A 352 7.88 4.45 15.87
CA VAL A 352 8.59 5.57 16.46
C VAL A 352 8.11 6.84 15.78
N SER A 353 7.50 7.75 16.54
CA SER A 353 7.16 9.11 16.08
C SER A 353 8.46 9.84 15.76
N MET A 354 8.66 10.16 14.49
CA MET A 354 9.80 10.96 14.02
C MET A 354 9.63 12.44 14.35
#